data_AF-A0A950VZV9-F1
#
_entry.id   AF-A0A950VZV9-F1
#
_cell.length_a   1.000
_cell.length_b   1.000
_cell.length_c   1.000
_cell.angle_alpha   90.00
_cell.angle_beta   90.00
_cell.angle_gamma   90.00
#
_symmetry.space_group_name_H-M   'P 1'
#
loop_
_entity.id
_entity.type
_entity.pdbx_description
1 polymer ?
#
loop_
_entity_poly.entity_id
_entity_poly.type
_entity_poly.pdbx_seq_one_letter_code
_entity_poly.pdbx_strand_id
1 'polypeptide(L)' 'MTPRFRCNHCADVIGVYEPLVVVVGGEPRETSRAAEPAVRFEPGEHYHRECYLERFEGATA' A
#
# COMPACT_ATOMS: atom_id res chain seq x y z
N MET A 1 -14.19 15.04 -0.86
CA MET A 1 -13.11 14.45 -1.69
C MET A 1 -12.51 13.30 -0.90
N THR A 2 -12.64 12.07 -1.38
CA THR A 2 -12.05 10.90 -0.69
C THR A 2 -10.53 10.93 -0.88
N PRO A 3 -9.72 10.88 0.18
CA PRO A 3 -8.27 10.80 0.01
C PRO A 3 -7.92 9.60 -0.88
N ARG A 4 -7.03 9.85 -1.84
CA ARG A 4 -6.51 8.84 -2.77
C ARG A 4 -5.22 8.32 -2.16
N PHE A 5 -5.14 7.03 -1.89
CA PHE A 5 -3.86 6.42 -1.55
C PHE A 5 -2.95 6.52 -2.76
N ARG A 6 -1.73 6.98 -2.53
CA ARG A 6 -0.68 6.99 -3.54
C ARG A 6 0.39 6.01 -3.10
N CYS A 7 0.90 5.26 -4.06
CA CYS A 7 2.03 4.40 -3.83
C CYS A 7 3.27 5.25 -3.58
N ASN A 8 4.00 4.97 -2.49
CA ASN A 8 5.25 5.65 -2.17
C ASN A 8 6.41 5.27 -3.11
N HIS A 9 6.25 4.22 -3.92
CA HIS A 9 7.26 3.78 -4.89
C HIS A 9 7.04 4.38 -6.29
N CYS A 10 5.86 4.18 -6.90
CA CYS A 10 5.57 4.64 -8.27
C CYS A 10 4.83 5.98 -8.32
N ALA A 11 4.44 6.56 -7.18
CA ALA A 11 3.63 7.76 -7.04
C ALA A 11 2.20 7.71 -7.65
N ASP A 12 1.81 6.57 -8.21
CA ASP A 12 0.47 6.37 -8.79
C ASP A 12 -0.60 6.10 -7.72
N VAL A 13 -1.88 6.21 -8.10
CA VAL A 13 -3.02 6.00 -7.20
C VAL A 13 -3.29 4.51 -7.03
N ILE A 14 -3.45 4.08 -5.79
CA ILE A 14 -3.87 2.72 -5.48
C ILE A 14 -5.40 2.66 -5.55
N GLY A 15 -5.90 1.86 -6.49
CA GLY A 15 -7.31 1.64 -6.74
C GLY A 15 -8.04 1.01 -5.57
N VAL A 16 -9.36 1.06 -5.64
CA VAL A 16 -10.24 0.62 -4.54
C VAL A 16 -10.16 -0.89 -4.32
N TYR A 17 -10.02 -1.64 -5.42
CA TYR A 17 -9.97 -3.10 -5.44
C TYR A 17 -8.56 -3.63 -5.68
N GLU A 18 -7.57 -2.75 -5.79
CA GLU A 18 -6.18 -3.16 -5.97
C GLU A 18 -5.56 -3.56 -4.63
N PRO A 19 -4.67 -4.58 -4.63
CA PRO A 19 -3.87 -4.94 -3.47
C PRO A 19 -3.05 -3.75 -2.98
N LEU A 20 -3.28 -3.39 -1.72
CA LEU A 20 -2.64 -2.31 -0.99
C LEU A 20 -1.79 -2.93 0.12
N VAL A 21 -0.50 -2.65 0.13
CA VAL A 21 0.37 -2.92 1.27
C VAL A 21 0.50 -1.65 2.09
N VAL A 22 0.16 -1.72 3.36
CA VAL A 22 0.37 -0.64 4.32
C VAL A 22 1.48 -1.05 5.27
N VAL A 23 2.47 -0.18 5.43
CA VAL A 23 3.56 -0.37 6.38
C VAL A 23 3.34 0.57 7.55
N VAL A 24 2.97 0.02 8.70
CA VAL A 24 2.76 0.77 9.95
C VAL A 24 3.83 0.31 10.93
N GLY A 25 4.67 1.22 11.40
CA GLY A 25 5.74 0.88 12.35
C GLY A 25 6.79 -0.11 11.80
N GLY A 26 6.89 -0.25 10.47
CA GLY A 26 7.79 -1.21 9.82
C GLY A 26 7.18 -2.59 9.57
N GLU A 27 5.94 -2.84 9.98
CA GLU A 27 5.24 -4.10 9.72
C GLU A 27 4.37 -3.97 8.46
N PRO A 28 4.65 -4.75 7.39
CA PRO A 28 3.83 -4.75 6.19
C PRO A 28 2.54 -5.55 6.40
N ARG A 29 1.40 -4.96 6.06
CA ARG A 29 0.09 -5.63 6.02
C ARG A 29 -0.53 -5.48 4.64
N GLU A 30 -0.89 -6.60 4.02
CA GLU A 30 -1.63 -6.61 2.76
C GLU A 30 -3.14 -6.48 3.02
N THR A 31 -3.79 -5.58 2.29
CA THR A 31 -5.23 -5.32 2.36
C THR A 31 -5.72 -4.72 1.04
N SER A 32 -6.94 -4.20 1.01
CA SER A 32 -7.46 -3.40 -0.10
C SER A 32 -8.44 -2.38 0.46
N ARG A 33 -8.63 -1.24 -0.22
CA ARG A 33 -9.55 -0.20 0.26
C ARG A 33 -11.00 -0.68 0.32
N ALA A 34 -11.37 -1.62 -0.55
CA ALA A 34 -12.67 -2.27 -0.56
C ALA A 34 -12.86 -3.19 0.65
N ALA A 35 -11.81 -3.94 1.02
CA ALA A 35 -11.85 -4.87 2.13
C ALA A 35 -11.78 -4.15 3.48
N GLU A 36 -10.94 -3.13 3.59
CA GLU A 36 -10.74 -2.35 4.81
C GLU A 36 -10.78 -0.85 4.54
N PRO A 37 -11.98 -0.23 4.46
CA PRO A 37 -12.11 1.20 4.19
C PRO A 37 -11.53 2.09 5.31
N ALA A 38 -11.34 1.53 6.51
CA ALA A 38 -10.72 2.20 7.65
C ALA A 38 -9.21 2.46 7.45
N VAL A 39 -8.57 1.75 6.52
CA VAL A 39 -7.14 1.91 6.21
C VAL A 39 -6.76 3.34 5.82
N ARG A 40 -7.75 4.17 5.42
CA ARG A 40 -7.56 5.60 5.06
C ARG A 40 -7.15 6.49 6.21
N PHE A 41 -7.25 5.97 7.43
CA PHE A 41 -6.90 6.67 8.65
C PHE A 41 -5.61 6.12 9.28
N GLU A 42 -5.05 5.04 8.74
CA GLU A 42 -3.81 4.46 9.24
C GLU A 42 -2.64 5.37 8.85
N PRO A 43 -1.86 5.88 9.82
CA PRO A 43 -0.64 6.60 9.53
C PRO A 43 0.44 5.60 9.12
N GLY A 44 0.64 5.44 7.81
CA GLY A 44 1.59 4.48 7.28
C GLY A 44 2.03 4.81 5.86
N GLU A 45 3.04 4.09 5.39
CA GLU A 45 3.41 4.11 3.98
C GLU A 45 2.49 3.17 3.21
N HIS A 46 2.12 3.59 1.99
CA HIS A 46 1.19 2.84 1.17
C HIS A 46 1.90 2.44 -0.12
N TYR A 47 1.76 1.18 -0.50
CA TYR A 47 2.38 0.61 -1.68
C TYR A 47 1.38 -0.26 -2.44
N HIS A 48 1.47 -0.31 -3.77
CA HIS A 48 0.94 -1.47 -4.48
C HIS A 48 1.73 -2.71 -4.04
N ARG A 49 1.07 -3.87 -4.04
CA ARG A 49 1.73 -5.15 -3.70
C ARG A 49 3.01 -5.38 -4.50
N GLU A 50 2.94 -5.20 -5.82
CA GLU A 50 4.09 -5.40 -6.71
C GLU A 50 5.22 -4.41 -6.42
N CYS A 51 4.89 -3.13 -6.27
CA CYS A 51 5.88 -2.11 -5.92
C CYS A 51 6.53 -2.33 -4.54
N TYR A 52 5.78 -2.88 -3.58
CA TYR A 52 6.34 -3.27 -2.29
C TYR A 52 7.34 -4.41 -2.46
N LEU A 53 6.98 -5.46 -3.22
CA LEU A 53 7.86 -6.57 -3.52
C LEU A 53 9.15 -6.11 -4.21
N GLU A 54 9.05 -5.29 -5.26
CA GLU A 54 10.22 -4.74 -5.96
C GLU A 54 11.14 -3.93 -5.06
N ARG A 55 10.55 -3.17 -4.11
CA ARG A 55 11.30 -2.28 -3.23
C ARG A 55 11.92 -2.98 -2.02
N PHE A 56 11.28 -4.02 -1.47
CA PHE A 56 11.62 -4.61 -0.18
C PHE A 56 11.91 -6.12 -0.22
N GLU A 57 11.30 -6.88 -1.13
CA GLU A 57 11.49 -8.34 -1.24
C GLU A 57 12.35 -8.75 -2.46
N GLY A 58 12.58 -7.82 -3.40
CA GLY A 58 13.41 -7.98 -4.60
C GLY A 58 14.92 -8.12 -4.35
N ALA A 59 15.34 -8.32 -3.10
CA ALA A 59 16.73 -8.63 -2.73
C ALA A 59 16.95 -10.14 -2.48
N THR A 60 16.21 -11.01 -3.17
CA THR A 60 16.55 -12.44 -3.24
C THR A 60 16.92 -12.77 -4.68
N ALA A 61 18.20 -12.55 -5.02
CA ALA A 61 18.89 -13.19 -6.12
C ALA A 61 19.54 -14.48 -5.64
#